data_AF-A0A3B1JZZ8-F1
#
_entry.id   AF-A0A3B1JZZ8-F1
#
_cell.length_a   1.000
_cell.length_b   1.000
_cell.length_c   1.000
_cell.angle_alpha   90.00
_cell.angle_beta   90.00
_cell.angle_gamma   90.00
#
_symmetry.space_group_name_H-M   'P 1'
#
loop_
_entity.id
_entity.type
_entity.pdbx_description
1 polymer ?
#
loop_
_entity_poly.entity_id
_entity_poly.type
_entity_poly.pdbx_seq_one_letter_code
_entity_poly.pdbx_strand_id
1 'polypeptide(L)'
;MSVCECKESKYGHVQSPLYPEPYPVGLYMQWYLKVPLGYQIQLTFNHLDIEYFANCSKDSLTVLHDNEVWGKFCGQTSTDPHHPGKNPIMSPSNHVQLVFETDESRPQMHLGFFVFYEAVVSFCPFTNNCAQRVIIFILFYCSQLTSLVMLVETGYLKVDRIYTRMHHSVFQVSILLIFNT
;
A
#
# COMPACT_ATOMS: atom_id res chain seq x y z
N MET A 1 -3.03 -27.89 7.66
CA MET A 1 -2.56 -26.56 8.10
C MET A 1 -3.20 -25.55 7.17
N SER A 2 -4.19 -24.80 7.64
CA SER A 2 -4.80 -23.71 6.90
C SER A 2 -3.80 -22.57 6.87
N VAL A 3 -3.26 -22.26 5.70
CA VAL A 3 -2.59 -20.98 5.49
C VAL A 3 -3.68 -19.93 5.55
N CYS A 4 -3.64 -19.02 6.53
CA CYS A 4 -4.47 -17.83 6.49
C CYS A 4 -4.00 -17.00 5.31
N GLU A 5 -4.74 -16.99 4.20
CA GLU A 5 -4.49 -16.05 3.11
C GLU A 5 -4.76 -14.64 3.63
N CYS A 6 -3.72 -13.81 3.70
CA CYS A 6 -3.87 -12.36 3.88
C CYS A 6 -4.63 -11.84 2.67
N LYS A 7 -5.94 -11.64 2.83
CA LYS A 7 -6.81 -11.17 1.76
C LYS A 7 -6.38 -9.75 1.35
N GLU A 8 -5.72 -9.62 0.21
CA GLU A 8 -5.39 -8.32 -0.38
C GLU A 8 -6.69 -7.65 -0.85
N SER A 9 -7.08 -6.58 -0.16
CA SER A 9 -8.29 -5.81 -0.49
C SER A 9 -7.90 -4.41 -0.93
N LYS A 10 -8.49 -3.94 -2.03
CA LYS A 10 -8.23 -2.59 -2.55
C LYS A 10 -8.87 -1.49 -1.71
N TYR A 11 -9.73 -1.82 -0.77
CA TYR A 11 -10.31 -0.86 0.16
C TYR A 11 -10.84 -1.58 1.40
N GLY A 12 -11.09 -0.83 2.45
CA GLY A 12 -11.68 -1.33 3.68
C GLY A 12 -11.68 -0.26 4.75
N HIS A 13 -11.94 -0.67 5.99
CA HIS A 13 -11.86 0.21 7.13
C HIS A 13 -11.28 -0.53 8.34
N VAL A 14 -10.76 0.26 9.27
CA VAL A 14 -10.28 -0.17 10.58
C VAL A 14 -10.91 0.75 11.62
N GLN A 15 -11.39 0.18 12.71
CA GLN A 15 -11.99 0.94 13.80
C GLN A 15 -11.55 0.41 15.16
N SER A 16 -11.57 1.27 16.17
CA SER A 16 -11.35 0.84 17.55
C SER A 16 -12.41 -0.18 17.98
N PRO A 17 -12.07 -1.08 18.93
CA PRO A 17 -13.06 -1.99 19.50
C PRO A 17 -14.25 -1.22 20.06
N LEU A 18 -15.45 -1.74 19.85
CA LEU A 18 -16.73 -1.17 20.29
C LEU A 18 -17.16 0.14 19.61
N TYR A 19 -16.36 0.74 18.73
CA TYR A 19 -16.75 1.95 18.00
C TYR A 19 -18.20 1.84 17.44
N PRO A 20 -19.08 2.82 17.71
CA PRO A 20 -18.82 4.17 18.25
C PRO A 20 -18.89 4.29 19.78
N GLU A 21 -18.90 3.20 20.54
CA GLU A 21 -18.79 3.25 22.01
C GLU A 21 -17.33 3.44 22.46
N PRO A 22 -17.09 3.92 23.70
CA PRO A 22 -15.75 4.10 24.22
C PRO A 22 -14.89 2.84 24.17
N TYR A 23 -13.62 3.00 23.80
CA TYR A 23 -12.69 1.88 23.72
C TYR A 23 -12.25 1.39 25.12
N PRO A 24 -12.00 0.07 25.30
CA PRO A 24 -11.42 -0.48 26.53
C PRO A 24 -9.98 -0.02 26.83
N VAL A 25 -9.57 -0.14 28.11
CA VAL A 25 -8.17 0.04 28.56
C VAL A 25 -7.28 -1.15 28.26
N GLY A 26 -5.97 -0.93 28.30
CA GLY A 26 -4.97 -2.00 28.22
C GLY A 26 -5.03 -2.78 26.91
N LEU A 27 -5.43 -2.13 25.82
CA LEU A 27 -5.54 -2.76 24.51
C LEU A 27 -4.20 -2.76 23.80
N TYR A 28 -3.97 -3.83 23.05
CA TYR A 28 -2.92 -3.92 22.05
C TYR A 28 -3.50 -4.60 20.81
N MET A 29 -3.91 -3.78 19.83
CA MET A 29 -4.54 -4.26 18.59
C MET A 29 -3.67 -3.94 17.39
N GLN A 30 -3.61 -4.88 16.45
CA GLN A 30 -2.80 -4.74 15.25
C GLN A 30 -3.61 -5.09 13.99
N TRP A 31 -3.46 -4.27 12.95
CA TRP A 31 -4.02 -4.52 11.64
C TRP A 31 -2.93 -4.40 10.57
N TYR A 32 -2.75 -5.45 9.79
CA TYR A 32 -1.84 -5.47 8.66
C TYR A 32 -2.62 -5.17 7.38
N LEU A 33 -2.45 -3.96 6.86
CA LEU A 33 -3.09 -3.53 5.63
C LEU A 33 -2.15 -3.79 4.47
N LYS A 34 -2.62 -4.52 3.47
CA LYS A 34 -1.86 -4.81 2.25
C LYS A 34 -2.76 -4.70 1.03
N VAL A 35 -2.31 -3.89 0.07
CA VAL A 35 -2.92 -3.75 -1.24
C VAL A 35 -2.00 -4.37 -2.30
N PRO A 36 -2.52 -4.67 -3.52
CA PRO A 36 -1.70 -5.22 -4.59
C PRO A 36 -0.48 -4.35 -4.92
N LEU A 37 0.59 -4.96 -5.42
CA LEU A 37 1.76 -4.24 -5.90
C LEU A 37 1.39 -3.21 -6.99
N GLY A 38 2.06 -2.07 -7.00
CA GLY A 38 1.75 -0.93 -7.88
C GLY A 38 0.68 0.03 -7.33
N TYR A 39 0.28 -0.16 -6.07
CA TYR A 39 -0.59 0.74 -5.33
C TYR A 39 0.08 1.20 -4.03
N GLN A 40 -0.31 2.38 -3.56
CA GLN A 40 -0.11 2.84 -2.20
C GLN A 40 -1.45 2.83 -1.46
N ILE A 41 -1.39 2.84 -0.13
CA ILE A 41 -2.56 2.90 0.74
C ILE A 41 -2.80 4.36 1.11
N GLN A 42 -3.96 4.88 0.75
CA GLN A 42 -4.46 6.15 1.25
C GLN A 42 -5.30 5.88 2.50
N LEU A 43 -4.89 6.43 3.65
CA LEU A 43 -5.61 6.37 4.92
C LEU A 43 -6.41 7.66 5.13
N THR A 44 -7.71 7.52 5.34
CA THR A 44 -8.62 8.64 5.66
C THR A 44 -9.17 8.45 7.06
N PHE A 45 -8.89 9.39 7.94
CA PHE A 45 -9.36 9.38 9.33
C PHE A 45 -10.72 10.07 9.39
N ASN A 46 -11.80 9.30 9.25
CA ASN A 46 -13.16 9.81 9.35
C ASN A 46 -13.52 10.23 10.78
N HIS A 47 -12.96 9.54 11.77
CA HIS A 47 -13.10 9.87 13.18
C HIS A 47 -11.82 9.52 13.93
N LEU A 48 -11.39 10.40 14.83
CA LEU A 48 -10.31 10.14 15.77
C LEU A 48 -10.61 10.90 17.06
N ASP A 49 -10.76 10.15 18.14
CA ASP A 49 -11.02 10.63 19.49
C ASP A 49 -10.31 9.66 20.45
N ILE A 50 -9.05 9.96 20.74
CA ILE A 50 -8.14 9.14 21.55
C ILE A 50 -7.54 10.06 22.62
N GLU A 51 -7.37 9.55 23.84
CA GLU A 51 -6.82 10.33 24.97
C GLU A 51 -5.54 11.05 24.55
N TYR A 52 -5.53 12.37 24.69
CA TYR A 52 -4.36 13.17 24.42
C TYR A 52 -3.40 13.18 25.61
N PHE A 53 -2.15 12.83 25.35
CA PHE A 53 -1.02 13.07 26.24
C PHE A 53 0.20 13.50 25.42
N ALA A 54 1.21 14.09 26.06
CA ALA A 54 2.43 14.52 25.38
C ALA A 54 3.02 13.41 24.51
N ASN A 55 3.21 13.69 23.21
CA ASN A 55 3.71 12.75 22.20
C ASN A 55 2.90 11.45 22.07
N CYS A 56 1.60 11.49 22.43
CA CYS A 56 0.71 10.33 22.49
C CYS A 56 1.35 9.16 23.28
N SER A 57 2.00 9.46 24.41
CA SER A 57 2.74 8.45 25.17
C SER A 57 1.85 7.51 26.00
N LYS A 58 0.56 7.82 26.10
CA LYS A 58 -0.46 6.95 26.69
C LYS A 58 -1.16 6.20 25.56
N ASP A 59 -2.38 6.62 25.22
CA ASP A 59 -3.16 6.07 24.14
C ASP A 59 -2.66 6.58 22.78
N SER A 60 -2.60 5.68 21.80
CA SER A 60 -2.19 6.07 20.45
C SER A 60 -2.64 5.10 19.37
N LEU A 61 -2.92 5.65 18.19
CA LEU A 61 -2.96 4.91 16.94
C LEU A 61 -1.68 5.20 16.15
N THR A 62 -0.85 4.17 16.00
CA THR A 62 0.45 4.25 15.32
C THR A 62 0.37 3.62 13.93
N VAL A 63 0.85 4.34 12.92
CA VAL A 63 1.06 3.84 11.56
C VAL A 63 2.53 3.47 11.41
N LEU A 64 2.79 2.18 11.17
CA LEU A 64 4.10 1.61 10.96
C LEU A 64 4.29 1.22 9.49
N HIS A 65 5.50 1.41 8.98
CA HIS A 65 5.97 0.87 7.72
C HIS A 65 7.31 0.18 7.94
N ASP A 66 7.39 -1.13 7.74
CA ASP A 66 8.61 -1.93 7.95
C ASP A 66 9.26 -1.71 9.34
N ASN A 67 8.43 -1.66 10.38
CA ASN A 67 8.79 -1.37 11.78
C ASN A 67 9.24 0.07 12.09
N GLU A 68 9.20 0.99 11.12
CA GLU A 68 9.43 2.41 11.34
C GLU A 68 8.11 3.13 11.64
N VAL A 69 8.13 4.03 12.64
CA VAL A 69 6.98 4.88 12.98
C VAL A 69 6.85 5.98 11.95
N TRP A 70 5.77 5.91 11.17
CA TRP A 70 5.46 6.90 10.15
C TRP A 70 4.47 7.96 10.65
N GLY A 71 3.63 7.59 11.61
CA GLY A 71 2.75 8.51 12.31
C GLY A 71 2.27 7.92 13.64
N LYS A 72 2.09 8.77 14.64
CA LYS A 72 1.54 8.41 15.94
C LYS A 72 0.49 9.45 16.32
N PHE A 73 -0.75 8.99 16.46
CA PHE A 73 -1.92 9.87 16.51
C PHE A 73 -2.72 9.72 17.81
N CYS A 74 -3.14 10.85 18.36
CA CYS A 74 -4.05 10.98 19.49
C CYS A 74 -4.69 12.38 19.48
N GLY A 75 -5.65 12.62 20.37
CA GLY A 75 -6.47 13.84 20.38
C GLY A 75 -7.84 13.60 19.77
N GLN A 76 -8.61 14.68 19.64
CA GLN A 76 -10.00 14.65 19.18
C GLN A 76 -10.29 15.68 18.08
N THR A 77 -9.53 16.77 18.08
CA THR A 77 -9.75 17.90 17.18
C THR A 77 -8.58 18.06 16.24
N SER A 78 -8.83 18.55 15.02
CA SER A 78 -7.77 18.81 14.05
C SER A 78 -6.76 19.89 14.50
N THR A 79 -7.03 20.58 15.62
CA THR A 79 -6.11 21.53 16.26
C THR A 79 -5.15 20.87 17.24
N ASP A 80 -5.38 19.62 17.62
CA ASP A 80 -4.47 18.89 18.51
C ASP A 80 -3.16 18.58 17.77
N PRO A 81 -1.98 18.72 18.41
CA PRO A 81 -0.68 18.61 17.73
C PRO A 81 -0.43 17.28 17.01
N HIS A 82 -1.07 16.20 17.48
CA HIS A 82 -0.90 14.85 16.97
C HIS A 82 -2.17 14.30 16.29
N HIS A 83 -3.15 15.15 15.98
CA HIS A 83 -4.29 14.74 15.19
C HIS A 83 -3.87 14.68 13.70
N PRO A 84 -4.28 13.65 12.92
CA PRO A 84 -3.95 13.53 11.49
C PRO A 84 -4.59 14.60 10.59
N GLY A 85 -5.24 15.62 11.17
CA GLY A 85 -6.02 16.61 10.44
C GLY A 85 -7.17 16.01 9.61
N LYS A 86 -7.50 16.68 8.50
CA LYS A 86 -8.54 16.27 7.54
C LYS A 86 -7.99 15.71 6.23
N ASN A 87 -6.68 15.83 6.02
CA ASN A 87 -6.05 15.41 4.79
C ASN A 87 -5.71 13.91 4.87
N PRO A 88 -5.95 13.14 3.81
CA PRO A 88 -5.54 11.75 3.78
C PRO A 88 -4.04 11.58 3.94
N ILE A 89 -3.64 10.45 4.53
CA ILE A 89 -2.26 10.03 4.69
C ILE A 89 -1.93 9.01 3.60
N MET A 90 -0.89 9.29 2.82
CA MET A 90 -0.38 8.35 1.81
C MET A 90 0.73 7.48 2.39
N SER A 91 0.58 6.16 2.31
CA SER A 91 1.62 5.23 2.76
C SER A 91 2.84 5.25 1.83
N PRO A 92 4.04 4.90 2.35
CA PRO A 92 5.25 4.77 1.53
C PRO A 92 5.15 3.69 0.45
N SER A 93 4.49 2.56 0.76
CA SER A 93 4.41 1.38 -0.09
C SER A 93 3.00 0.80 -0.17
N ASN A 94 2.87 -0.43 -0.66
CA ASN A 94 1.61 -1.16 -0.76
C ASN A 94 1.19 -1.86 0.55
N HIS A 95 1.90 -1.64 1.66
CA HIS A 95 1.52 -2.18 2.97
C HIS A 95 1.82 -1.20 4.11
N VAL A 96 1.00 -1.26 5.15
CA VAL A 96 1.23 -0.59 6.44
C VAL A 96 0.72 -1.47 7.57
N GLN A 97 1.24 -1.26 8.77
CA GLN A 97 0.69 -1.84 9.99
C GLN A 97 0.10 -0.72 10.85
N LEU A 98 -1.15 -0.88 11.27
CA LEU A 98 -1.77 -0.02 12.28
C LEU A 98 -1.67 -0.71 13.63
N VAL A 99 -1.23 0.03 14.65
CA VAL A 99 -1.14 -0.44 16.03
C VAL A 99 -1.91 0.51 16.94
N PHE A 100 -2.94 0.02 17.60
CA PHE A 100 -3.68 0.78 18.61
C PHE A 100 -3.32 0.25 19.99
N GLU A 101 -2.74 1.12 20.81
CA GLU A 101 -2.30 0.82 22.18
C GLU A 101 -2.98 1.78 23.15
N THR A 102 -3.51 1.25 24.25
CA THR A 102 -4.15 2.05 25.31
C THR A 102 -3.54 1.71 26.66
N ASP A 103 -3.41 2.72 27.53
CA ASP A 103 -2.91 2.54 28.89
C ASP A 103 -3.97 1.94 29.82
N GLU A 104 -3.64 1.73 31.10
CA GLU A 104 -4.60 1.22 32.11
C GLU A 104 -5.45 2.33 32.76
N SER A 105 -5.32 3.58 32.29
CA SER A 105 -6.05 4.72 32.84
C SER A 105 -7.48 4.79 32.29
N ARG A 106 -8.41 5.33 33.09
CA ARG A 106 -9.85 5.22 32.81
C ARG A 106 -10.22 5.93 31.49
N PRO A 107 -10.70 5.24 30.44
CA PRO A 107 -11.00 5.79 29.13
C PRO A 107 -12.44 6.28 29.18
N GLN A 108 -12.76 7.19 30.10
CA GLN A 108 -14.16 7.43 30.44
C GLN A 108 -14.93 8.25 29.40
N MET A 109 -14.31 8.73 28.31
CA MET A 109 -15.01 9.62 27.35
C MET A 109 -14.56 9.55 25.88
N HIS A 110 -13.65 8.65 25.50
CA HIS A 110 -13.08 8.66 24.14
C HIS A 110 -13.65 7.54 23.27
N LEU A 111 -14.26 7.89 22.12
CA LEU A 111 -14.95 6.94 21.23
C LEU A 111 -13.96 6.12 20.36
N GLY A 112 -12.70 6.53 20.30
CA GLY A 112 -11.66 5.92 19.49
C GLY A 112 -11.69 6.40 18.05
N PHE A 113 -11.50 5.51 17.09
CA PHE A 113 -11.23 5.90 15.71
C PHE A 113 -12.01 5.08 14.68
N PHE A 114 -12.19 5.69 13.51
CA PHE A 114 -12.65 5.04 12.31
C PHE A 114 -11.80 5.53 11.13
N VAL A 115 -11.03 4.62 10.54
CA VAL A 115 -10.12 4.89 9.43
C VAL A 115 -10.57 4.08 8.22
N PHE A 116 -10.89 4.77 7.13
CA PHE A 116 -11.08 4.15 5.83
C PHE A 116 -9.74 4.07 5.09
N TYR A 117 -9.49 2.99 4.36
CA TYR A 117 -8.31 2.85 3.52
C TYR A 117 -8.70 2.44 2.10
N GLU A 118 -7.91 2.92 1.13
CA GLU A 118 -8.06 2.53 -0.27
C GLU A 118 -6.72 2.45 -1.00
N ALA A 119 -6.68 1.61 -2.03
CA ALA A 119 -5.55 1.43 -2.94
C ALA A 119 -5.57 2.54 -3.99
N VAL A 120 -4.62 3.45 -3.90
CA VAL A 120 -4.37 4.48 -4.91
C VAL A 120 -3.19 4.03 -5.76
N VAL A 121 -3.30 4.16 -7.09
CA VAL A 121 -2.21 3.77 -8.00
C VAL A 121 -0.96 4.54 -7.60
N SER A 122 0.11 3.82 -7.28
CA SER A 122 1.40 4.44 -7.01
C SER A 122 1.97 4.87 -8.35
N PHE A 123 1.85 6.15 -8.68
CA PHE A 123 2.62 6.72 -9.78
C PHE A 123 4.09 6.67 -9.35
N CYS A 124 4.91 5.73 -9.85
CA CYS A 124 6.37 5.85 -9.70
C CYS A 124 6.75 7.15 -10.43
N PRO A 125 7.15 8.24 -9.74
CA PRO A 125 7.55 9.46 -10.41
C PRO A 125 9.00 9.26 -10.86
N PHE A 126 9.22 8.68 -12.03
CA PHE A 126 10.47 8.78 -12.82
C PHE A 126 11.81 8.92 -12.07
N THR A 127 12.04 8.18 -10.98
CA THR A 127 13.35 8.10 -10.31
C THR A 127 13.75 6.64 -10.16
N ASN A 128 14.28 6.12 -11.26
CA ASN A 128 15.30 5.08 -11.38
C ASN A 128 15.37 4.03 -10.26
N ASN A 129 14.34 3.18 -10.14
CA ASN A 129 14.44 1.73 -9.83
C ASN A 129 13.08 1.00 -9.68
N CYS A 130 12.00 1.40 -10.39
CA CYS A 130 10.81 0.55 -10.54
C CYS A 130 11.03 -0.43 -11.70
N ALA A 131 11.47 -1.67 -11.44
CA ALA A 131 11.46 -2.73 -12.45
C ALA A 131 10.05 -3.31 -12.59
N GLN A 132 9.30 -2.92 -13.63
CA GLN A 132 8.06 -3.61 -14.00
C GLN A 132 8.34 -4.70 -15.04
N ARG A 133 7.95 -5.94 -14.76
CA ARG A 133 7.87 -7.00 -15.76
C ARG A 133 6.63 -6.79 -16.62
N VAL A 134 6.81 -6.22 -17.82
CA VAL A 134 5.74 -6.15 -18.83
C VAL A 134 5.86 -7.38 -19.74
N ILE A 135 4.88 -8.30 -19.67
CA ILE A 135 4.83 -9.49 -20.54
C ILE A 135 3.89 -9.17 -21.70
N ILE A 136 4.45 -8.89 -22.88
CA ILE A 136 3.68 -8.73 -24.12
C ILE A 136 3.65 -10.08 -24.84
N PHE A 137 2.47 -10.68 -25.01
CA PHE A 137 2.30 -11.89 -25.81
C PHE A 137 2.08 -11.50 -27.27
N ILE A 138 3.10 -11.65 -28.11
CA ILE A 138 2.96 -11.49 -29.57
C ILE A 138 2.81 -12.88 -30.19
N LEU A 139 1.64 -13.17 -30.77
CA LEU A 139 1.37 -14.41 -31.50
C LEU A 139 1.84 -14.25 -32.95
N PHE A 140 2.79 -15.07 -33.40
CA PHE A 140 3.20 -15.14 -34.81
C PHE A 140 2.71 -16.43 -35.45
N TYR A 141 2.07 -16.33 -36.61
CA TYR A 141 1.80 -17.47 -37.50
C TYR A 141 2.88 -17.50 -38.59
N CYS A 142 3.62 -18.60 -38.66
CA CYS A 142 4.72 -18.76 -39.61
C CYS A 142 4.23 -19.43 -40.90
N SER A 143 4.21 -18.70 -42.02
CA SER A 143 4.18 -19.31 -43.35
C SER A 143 5.21 -18.64 -44.25
N GLN A 144 6.42 -19.21 -44.26
CA GLN A 144 7.48 -19.06 -45.26
C GLN A 144 8.08 -17.64 -45.45
N LEU A 145 9.35 -17.53 -45.06
CA LEU A 145 10.40 -16.57 -45.44
C LEU A 145 10.47 -15.16 -44.80
N THR A 146 11.55 -15.06 -44.02
CA THR A 146 12.61 -14.04 -44.01
C THR A 146 12.29 -12.62 -43.52
N SER A 147 12.92 -12.32 -42.38
CA SER A 147 13.17 -11.00 -41.78
C SER A 147 12.01 -10.42 -40.95
N LEU A 148 12.18 -10.51 -39.63
CA LEU A 148 11.38 -9.78 -38.65
C LEU A 148 11.99 -8.37 -38.47
N VAL A 149 11.32 -7.34 -38.98
CA VAL A 149 11.63 -5.95 -38.64
C VAL A 149 10.64 -5.53 -37.56
N MET A 150 11.09 -5.45 -36.31
CA MET A 150 10.30 -4.84 -35.23
C MET A 150 10.48 -3.33 -35.29
N LEU A 151 9.44 -2.61 -35.72
CA LEU A 151 9.32 -1.18 -35.46
C LEU A 151 8.60 -1.01 -34.13
N VAL A 152 9.34 -0.69 -33.09
CA VAL A 152 8.77 -0.17 -31.83
C VAL A 152 8.93 1.34 -31.87
N GLU A 153 7.91 2.03 -32.37
CA GLU A 153 7.79 3.47 -32.15
C GLU A 153 7.18 3.71 -30.78
N THR A 154 8.04 3.91 -29.79
CA THR A 154 7.63 4.52 -28.53
C THR A 154 8.77 5.40 -28.07
N GLY A 155 8.55 6.72 -28.04
CA GLY A 155 9.55 7.73 -27.70
C GLY A 155 10.11 7.67 -26.27
N TYR A 156 9.89 6.58 -25.52
CA TYR A 156 10.21 6.45 -24.10
C TYR A 156 10.80 5.08 -23.68
N LEU A 157 11.03 4.13 -24.60
CA LEU A 157 11.43 2.75 -24.26
C LEU A 157 12.73 2.37 -24.99
N LYS A 158 13.71 1.84 -24.24
CA LYS A 158 14.92 1.20 -24.79
C LYS A 158 14.86 -0.31 -24.52
N VAL A 159 15.06 -1.10 -25.57
CA VAL A 159 15.05 -2.57 -25.51
C VAL A 159 16.48 -3.03 -25.20
N ASP A 160 16.67 -3.78 -24.11
CA ASP A 160 18.01 -4.21 -23.67
C ASP A 160 18.35 -5.62 -24.14
N ARG A 161 17.42 -6.57 -23.94
CA ARG A 161 17.63 -7.95 -24.35
C ARG A 161 16.34 -8.61 -24.77
N ILE A 162 16.41 -9.29 -25.91
CA ILE A 162 15.33 -10.12 -26.45
C ILE A 162 15.70 -11.57 -26.21
N TYR A 163 14.87 -12.29 -25.46
CA TYR A 163 15.02 -13.73 -25.28
C TYR A 163 14.02 -14.45 -26.18
N THR A 164 14.53 -15.29 -27.06
CA THR A 164 13.71 -16.16 -27.91
C THR A 164 13.88 -17.61 -27.47
N ARG A 165 12.78 -18.33 -27.26
CA ARG A 165 12.80 -19.78 -27.06
C ARG A 165 11.80 -20.42 -28.02
N MET A 166 12.26 -21.42 -28.78
CA MET A 166 11.36 -22.28 -29.55
C MET A 166 10.80 -23.37 -28.63
N HIS A 167 9.47 -23.46 -28.59
CA HIS A 167 8.78 -24.58 -27.95
C HIS A 167 7.66 -25.04 -28.89
N HIS A 168 7.77 -26.28 -29.41
CA HIS A 168 6.73 -26.90 -30.24
C HIS A 168 6.19 -26.01 -31.37
N SER A 169 7.08 -25.51 -32.24
CA SER A 169 6.72 -24.67 -33.40
C SER A 169 6.12 -23.29 -33.07
N VAL A 170 6.06 -22.91 -31.79
CA VAL A 170 5.65 -21.58 -31.33
C VAL A 170 6.90 -20.81 -30.88
N PHE A 171 7.08 -19.61 -31.44
CA PHE A 171 8.11 -18.68 -30.99
C PHE A 171 7.57 -17.84 -29.85
N GLN A 172 8.14 -18.02 -28.65
CA GLN A 172 7.88 -17.11 -27.53
C GLN A 172 9.01 -16.08 -27.46
N VAL A 173 8.65 -14.82 -27.62
CA VAL A 173 9.57 -13.67 -27.48
C VAL A 173 9.30 -13.02 -26.13
N SER A 174 10.29 -13.01 -25.26
CA SER A 174 10.25 -12.24 -24.00
C SER A 174 11.21 -11.06 -24.13
N ILE A 175 10.70 -9.85 -23.95
CA ILE A 175 11.50 -8.62 -24.06
C ILE A 175 11.80 -8.14 -22.65
N LEU A 176 13.10 -8.07 -22.30
CA LEU A 176 13.56 -7.32 -21.15
C LEU A 176 13.78 -5.87 -21.60
N LEU A 177 12.90 -4.99 -21.15
CA LEU A 177 13.02 -3.56 -21.37
C LEU A 177 13.88 -2.99 -20.24
N ILE A 178 14.98 -2.33 -20.60
CA ILE A 178 15.74 -1.49 -19.65
C ILE A 178 15.61 -0.06 -20.12
N PHE A 179 14.99 0.76 -19.30
CA PHE A 179 14.91 2.19 -19.52
C PHE A 179 16.24 2.82 -19.08
N ASN A 180 17.20 2.91 -20.00
CA ASN A 180 18.42 3.71 -19.82
C ASN A 180 18.34 4.94 -20.73
N THR A 181 18.55 6.12 -20.15
CA THR A 181 19.02 7.32 -20.86
C THR A 181 20.42 7.06 -21.40
#